data_AF-A0NJD9-F1
#
_entry.id   AF-A0NJD9-F1
#
_cell.length_a   1.000
_cell.length_b   1.000
_cell.length_c   1.000
_cell.angle_alpha   90.00
_cell.angle_beta   90.00
_cell.angle_gamma   90.00
#
_symmetry.space_group_name_H-M   'P 1'
#
loop_
_entity.id
_entity.type
_entity.pdbx_description
1 polymer ?
#
loop_
_entity_poly.entity_id
_entity_poly.type
_entity_poly.pdbx_seq_one_letter_code
_entity_poly.pdbx_strand_id
1 'polypeptide(L)'
;MNTFPLTIKSNAFLGSWIEDSTNKQIFSTNLGAEIWLKSSHCSKIIFDWPNRTLAADQSRILISIDGADFYSQILSERNIQLDLDPDSDHLIRIMTQAITFVKAQTWNLSEFFLLKKISFNGQLTGAVPSRKNLVFIGDSIINGQKILPDSFDTSAHRPDKSWAYLLSEKLDYNNLRIAYGGTGITQRANIYPPTAIDFIWNSALNVSRPIDYSRPLAGVIVNLGTNDRSASSEEFSFSLKALLRELKKRFHETKIIVVEPFNGCFRDVFRKVFKDEKHISLIENNHWNFEISDHGVHLSVTGQQQAAKTLLPLIEEKLNA
;
A
#
# COMPACT_ATOMS: atom_id res chain seq x y z
N MET A 1 -15.37 15.46 24.92
CA MET A 1 -14.73 14.42 24.09
C MET A 1 -13.24 14.64 24.08
N ASN A 2 -12.49 13.57 24.28
CA ASN A 2 -11.03 13.55 24.20
C ASN A 2 -10.59 13.70 22.73
N THR A 3 -9.33 14.08 22.50
CA THR A 3 -8.74 14.13 21.16
C THR A 3 -7.54 13.19 21.11
N PHE A 4 -7.51 12.30 20.11
CA PHE A 4 -6.42 11.33 19.95
C PHE A 4 -5.20 12.03 19.33
N PRO A 5 -3.97 11.70 19.76
CA PRO A 5 -2.77 12.29 19.18
C PRO A 5 -2.47 11.70 17.79
N LEU A 6 -2.53 12.54 16.75
CA LEU A 6 -2.20 12.16 15.37
C LEU A 6 -0.68 12.21 15.14
N THR A 7 0.02 11.21 15.66
CA THR A 7 1.48 11.03 15.51
C THR A 7 1.81 9.56 15.38
N ILE A 8 2.86 9.21 14.63
CA ILE A 8 3.38 7.84 14.45
C ILE A 8 3.75 7.24 15.81
N LYS A 9 4.18 8.07 16.78
CA LYS A 9 4.47 7.64 18.16
C LYS A 9 3.25 7.13 18.93
N SER A 10 2.03 7.39 18.45
CA SER A 10 0.79 6.92 19.09
C SER A 10 0.54 5.43 18.96
N ASN A 11 1.37 4.71 18.18
CA ASN A 11 1.18 3.30 17.86
C ASN A 11 -0.14 2.98 17.13
N ALA A 12 -0.77 3.98 16.50
CA ALA A 12 -2.03 3.79 15.77
C ALA A 12 -1.85 3.70 14.25
N PHE A 13 -0.76 4.20 13.70
CA PHE A 13 -0.59 4.38 12.25
C PHE A 13 0.38 3.34 11.69
N LEU A 14 -0.08 2.53 10.74
CA LEU A 14 0.71 1.55 10.02
C LEU A 14 0.74 1.88 8.53
N GLY A 15 1.91 1.79 7.91
CA GLY A 15 2.09 2.12 6.49
C GLY A 15 2.61 3.54 6.27
N SER A 16 2.42 4.06 5.06
CA SER A 16 3.01 5.32 4.60
C SER A 16 2.25 6.55 5.09
N TRP A 17 2.23 6.78 6.40
CA TRP A 17 1.69 7.98 7.04
C TRP A 17 2.77 9.05 7.26
N ILE A 18 2.42 10.32 7.06
CA ILE A 18 3.31 11.46 7.20
C ILE A 18 2.68 12.46 8.16
N GLU A 19 3.42 12.83 9.20
CA GLU A 19 2.99 13.81 10.19
C GLU A 19 3.15 15.24 9.65
N ASP A 20 2.10 16.02 9.78
CA ASP A 20 2.15 17.48 9.74
C ASP A 20 2.08 17.99 11.18
N SER A 21 3.23 18.03 11.85
CA SER A 21 3.32 18.42 13.26
C SER A 21 2.90 19.88 13.49
N THR A 22 3.02 20.75 12.47
CA THR A 22 2.61 22.16 12.54
C THR A 22 1.11 22.27 12.72
N ASN A 23 0.35 21.51 11.93
CA ASN A 23 -1.12 21.53 11.98
C ASN A 23 -1.71 20.46 12.90
N LYS A 24 -0.89 19.57 13.47
CA LYS A 24 -1.28 18.39 14.25
C LYS A 24 -2.20 17.43 13.46
N GLN A 25 -1.86 17.25 12.18
CA GLN A 25 -2.59 16.40 11.24
C GLN A 25 -1.68 15.29 10.73
N ILE A 26 -2.27 14.29 10.09
CA ILE A 26 -1.52 13.23 9.45
C ILE A 26 -2.12 12.91 8.10
N PHE A 27 -1.28 12.60 7.12
CA PHE A 27 -1.73 12.34 5.76
C PHE A 27 -1.04 11.14 5.13
N SER A 28 -1.65 10.60 4.07
CA SER A 28 -1.07 9.53 3.26
C SER A 28 -1.40 9.71 1.78
N THR A 29 -0.44 9.32 0.94
CA THR A 29 -0.57 9.27 -0.52
C THR A 29 -0.76 7.83 -1.04
N ASN A 30 -0.75 6.84 -0.15
CA ASN A 30 -0.77 5.42 -0.49
C ASN A 30 -2.13 4.79 -0.16
N LEU A 31 -2.55 3.84 -1.00
CA LEU A 31 -3.64 2.92 -0.71
C LEU A 31 -3.11 1.80 0.20
N GLY A 32 -3.95 1.29 1.10
CA GLY A 32 -3.56 0.25 2.06
C GLY A 32 -2.79 0.75 3.28
N ALA A 33 -2.69 2.07 3.51
CA ALA A 33 -2.21 2.59 4.78
C ALA A 33 -3.31 2.40 5.83
N GLU A 34 -2.92 2.00 7.04
CA GLU A 34 -3.85 1.54 8.06
C GLU A 34 -3.80 2.36 9.34
N ILE A 35 -4.94 2.43 10.03
CA ILE A 35 -5.07 2.94 11.39
C ILE A 35 -5.63 1.81 12.26
N TRP A 36 -4.98 1.54 13.37
CA TRP A 36 -5.37 0.54 14.36
C TRP A 36 -5.63 1.23 15.70
N LEU A 37 -6.84 1.06 16.21
CA LEU A 37 -7.26 1.64 17.48
C LEU A 37 -7.88 0.56 18.34
N LYS A 38 -7.59 0.60 19.64
CA LYS A 38 -8.32 -0.15 20.66
C LYS A 38 -9.10 0.83 21.52
N SER A 39 -10.41 0.61 21.62
CA SER A 39 -11.29 1.40 22.47
C SER A 39 -11.68 0.63 23.73
N SER A 40 -11.91 1.35 24.83
CA SER A 40 -12.43 0.81 26.09
C SER A 40 -13.34 1.84 26.75
N HIS A 41 -14.49 1.39 27.25
CA HIS A 41 -15.54 2.27 27.79
C HIS A 41 -15.91 3.42 26.84
N CYS A 42 -15.88 3.14 25.54
CA CYS A 42 -16.04 4.10 24.47
C CYS A 42 -17.27 3.72 23.68
N SER A 43 -18.28 4.60 23.64
CA SER A 43 -19.46 4.39 22.80
C SER A 43 -19.38 5.12 21.47
N LYS A 44 -18.38 6.00 21.29
CA LYS A 44 -18.34 6.89 20.13
C LYS A 44 -16.94 7.36 19.78
N ILE A 45 -16.58 7.21 18.50
CA ILE A 45 -15.40 7.78 17.88
C ILE A 45 -15.82 8.60 16.65
N ILE A 46 -15.28 9.80 16.51
CA ILE A 46 -15.56 10.74 15.42
C ILE A 46 -14.26 11.09 14.71
N PHE A 47 -14.24 10.92 13.39
CA PHE A 47 -13.11 11.25 12.52
C PHE A 47 -13.44 12.50 11.70
N ASP A 48 -12.62 13.54 11.84
CA ASP A 48 -12.57 14.67 10.91
C ASP A 48 -11.59 14.31 9.79
N TRP A 49 -12.16 13.77 8.70
CA TRP A 49 -11.42 13.22 7.58
C TRP A 49 -12.06 13.68 6.28
N PRO A 50 -11.78 14.93 5.85
CA PRO A 50 -12.39 15.50 4.67
C PRO A 50 -11.96 14.77 3.41
N ASN A 51 -12.83 14.80 2.41
CA ASN A 51 -12.45 14.46 1.05
C ASN A 51 -11.52 15.55 0.48
N ARG A 52 -10.40 15.15 -0.14
CA ARG A 52 -9.40 16.08 -0.71
C ARG A 52 -9.14 15.81 -2.19
N THR A 53 -10.14 15.34 -2.92
CA THR A 53 -10.06 15.14 -4.38
C THR A 53 -10.51 16.39 -5.11
N LEU A 54 -10.03 16.56 -6.35
CA LEU A 54 -10.35 17.73 -7.18
C LEU A 54 -11.64 17.56 -7.99
N ALA A 55 -12.14 16.33 -8.14
CA ALA A 55 -13.26 15.96 -9.00
C ALA A 55 -14.45 15.37 -8.21
N ALA A 56 -15.48 14.93 -8.94
CA ALA A 56 -16.64 14.25 -8.36
C ALA A 56 -16.32 12.89 -7.71
N ASP A 57 -15.15 12.30 -8.01
CA ASP A 57 -14.68 11.08 -7.37
C ASP A 57 -14.45 11.33 -5.88
N GLN A 58 -15.18 10.63 -5.02
CA GLN A 58 -14.98 10.71 -3.58
C GLN A 58 -14.01 9.63 -3.12
N SER A 59 -12.99 10.04 -2.38
CA SER A 59 -12.08 9.10 -1.73
C SER A 59 -12.85 8.17 -0.79
N ARG A 60 -12.31 6.96 -0.59
CA ARG A 60 -12.89 5.95 0.28
C ARG A 60 -11.87 5.41 1.26
N ILE A 61 -12.37 4.98 2.41
CA ILE A 61 -11.65 4.17 3.40
C ILE A 61 -12.43 2.87 3.61
N LEU A 62 -11.74 1.85 4.12
CA LEU A 62 -12.32 0.60 4.58
C LEU A 62 -12.29 0.58 6.10
N ILE A 63 -13.33 0.05 6.73
CA ILE A 63 -13.44 -0.04 8.19
C ILE A 63 -13.81 -1.48 8.57
N SER A 64 -13.12 -2.02 9.57
CA SER A 64 -13.38 -3.30 10.22
C SER A 64 -13.39 -3.07 11.72
N ILE A 65 -14.37 -3.69 12.40
CA ILE A 65 -14.52 -3.67 13.85
C ILE A 65 -14.51 -5.13 14.31
N ASP A 66 -13.69 -5.42 15.31
CA ASP A 66 -13.53 -6.74 15.95
C ASP A 66 -13.25 -7.90 14.97
N GLY A 67 -12.51 -7.58 13.90
CA GLY A 67 -12.12 -8.56 12.88
C GLY A 67 -13.22 -8.93 11.88
N ALA A 68 -14.36 -8.22 11.89
CA ALA A 68 -15.38 -8.36 10.85
C ALA A 68 -14.84 -7.95 9.46
N ASP A 69 -15.52 -8.39 8.40
CA ASP A 69 -15.17 -8.01 7.04
C ASP A 69 -15.16 -6.50 6.84
N PHE A 70 -14.20 -6.01 6.04
CA PHE A 70 -14.10 -4.61 5.71
C PHE A 70 -15.30 -4.11 4.90
N TYR A 71 -15.99 -3.11 5.43
CA TYR A 71 -16.96 -2.32 4.68
C TYR A 71 -16.34 -1.01 4.19
N SER A 72 -16.85 -0.48 3.08
CA SER A 72 -16.34 0.72 2.44
C SER A 72 -17.13 1.96 2.86
N GLN A 73 -16.41 3.00 3.28
CA GLN A 73 -16.95 4.29 3.69
C GLN A 73 -16.41 5.40 2.78
N ILE A 74 -17.33 6.20 2.24
CA ILE A 74 -17.00 7.38 1.44
C ILE A 74 -16.56 8.53 2.36
N LEU A 75 -15.48 9.22 1.99
CA LEU A 75 -15.08 10.48 2.61
C LEU A 75 -15.89 11.65 2.04
N SER A 76 -16.26 12.58 2.90
CA SER A 76 -17.00 13.79 2.51
C SER A 76 -16.60 14.95 3.43
N GLU A 77 -17.23 16.12 3.29
CA GLU A 77 -17.06 17.22 4.25
C GLU A 77 -17.66 16.92 5.63
N ARG A 78 -18.46 15.85 5.76
CA ARG A 78 -19.02 15.43 7.05
C ARG A 78 -18.07 14.49 7.77
N ASN A 79 -18.03 14.64 9.10
CA ASN A 79 -17.31 13.70 9.96
C ASN A 79 -17.87 12.28 9.84
N ILE A 80 -16.99 11.30 9.96
CA ILE A 80 -17.36 9.89 10.07
C ILE A 80 -17.49 9.57 11.55
N GLN A 81 -18.59 8.91 11.93
CA GLN A 81 -18.86 8.49 13.29
C GLN A 81 -18.96 6.97 13.34
N LEU A 82 -18.25 6.38 14.31
CA LEU A 82 -18.42 5.00 14.71
C LEU A 82 -19.11 4.97 16.07
N ASP A 83 -20.24 4.28 16.13
CA ASP A 83 -20.95 3.99 17.37
C ASP A 83 -20.55 2.59 17.84
N LEU A 84 -20.19 2.48 19.11
CA LEU A 84 -19.59 1.29 19.73
C LEU A 84 -20.37 0.92 21.00
N ASP A 85 -20.26 -0.34 21.43
CA ASP A 85 -20.79 -0.76 22.71
C ASP A 85 -19.82 -0.34 23.84
N PRO A 86 -20.20 0.58 24.74
CA PRO A 86 -19.30 1.02 25.82
C PRO A 86 -19.02 -0.07 26.86
N ASP A 87 -19.79 -1.17 26.88
CA ASP A 87 -19.58 -2.27 27.81
C ASP A 87 -18.53 -3.28 27.30
N SER A 88 -18.04 -3.09 26.08
CA SER A 88 -17.07 -3.95 25.41
C SER A 88 -15.81 -3.18 24.99
N ASP A 89 -14.65 -3.87 25.01
CA ASP A 89 -13.45 -3.39 24.33
C ASP A 89 -13.59 -3.70 22.84
N HIS A 90 -13.24 -2.75 21.96
CA HIS A 90 -13.28 -2.95 20.51
C HIS A 90 -11.92 -2.74 19.86
N LEU A 91 -11.63 -3.54 18.83
CA LEU A 91 -10.50 -3.34 17.93
C LEU A 91 -11.00 -2.78 16.61
N ILE A 92 -10.56 -1.58 16.27
CA ILE A 92 -10.94 -0.87 15.06
C ILE A 92 -9.74 -0.84 14.11
N ARG A 93 -9.93 -1.36 12.89
CA ARG A 93 -8.97 -1.30 11.80
C ARG A 93 -9.56 -0.48 10.66
N ILE A 94 -8.88 0.58 10.27
CA ILE A 94 -9.25 1.44 9.14
C ILE A 94 -8.15 1.35 8.10
N MET A 95 -8.48 1.27 6.81
CA MET A 95 -7.52 1.21 5.72
C MET A 95 -7.86 2.23 4.64
N THR A 96 -6.87 2.93 4.09
CA THR A 96 -7.07 3.81 2.93
C THR A 96 -7.42 2.98 1.70
N GLN A 97 -8.59 3.23 1.08
CA GLN A 97 -9.09 2.40 0.00
C GLN A 97 -8.71 2.92 -1.38
N ALA A 98 -9.10 4.17 -1.65
CA ALA A 98 -9.02 4.79 -2.97
C ALA A 98 -9.07 6.30 -2.84
N ILE A 99 -8.27 7.00 -3.66
CA ILE A 99 -8.31 8.47 -3.73
C ILE A 99 -9.23 8.89 -4.87
N THR A 100 -8.92 8.47 -6.10
CA THR A 100 -9.76 8.61 -7.30
C THR A 100 -9.82 7.27 -8.05
N PHE A 101 -10.75 7.13 -9.00
CA PHE A 101 -10.91 5.88 -9.76
C PHE A 101 -9.83 5.68 -10.84
N VAL A 102 -9.55 6.75 -11.59
CA VAL A 102 -8.71 6.67 -12.80
C VAL A 102 -7.24 6.94 -12.47
N LYS A 103 -6.96 8.12 -11.92
CA LYS A 103 -5.61 8.59 -11.63
C LYS A 103 -5.67 9.67 -10.54
N ALA A 104 -4.98 9.44 -9.44
CA ALA A 104 -4.88 10.41 -8.37
C ALA A 104 -3.61 11.27 -8.54
N GLN A 105 -3.73 12.57 -8.28
CA GLN A 105 -2.61 13.50 -8.27
C GLN A 105 -1.91 13.52 -6.89
N THR A 106 -1.49 12.34 -6.42
CA THR A 106 -0.85 12.19 -5.11
C THR A 106 0.58 12.70 -5.08
N TRP A 107 1.31 12.57 -6.18
CA TRP A 107 2.73 12.93 -6.23
C TRP A 107 2.98 14.43 -6.02
N ASN A 108 2.06 15.28 -6.46
CA ASN A 108 2.15 16.73 -6.26
C ASN A 108 1.32 17.21 -5.05
N LEU A 109 0.78 16.27 -4.25
CA LEU A 109 -0.12 16.53 -3.11
C LEU A 109 -1.38 17.34 -3.47
N SER A 110 -1.86 17.28 -4.70
CA SER A 110 -3.17 17.87 -5.02
C SER A 110 -4.32 17.00 -4.51
N GLU A 111 -4.11 15.68 -4.43
CA GLU A 111 -5.11 14.72 -3.96
C GLU A 111 -4.47 13.67 -3.04
N PHE A 112 -4.95 13.56 -1.80
CA PHE A 112 -4.37 12.68 -0.78
C PHE A 112 -5.34 12.43 0.37
N PHE A 113 -5.07 11.45 1.23
CA PHE A 113 -5.84 11.26 2.46
C PHE A 113 -5.35 12.21 3.55
N LEU A 114 -6.23 13.04 4.11
CA LEU A 114 -5.90 13.92 5.23
C LEU A 114 -6.80 13.62 6.44
N LEU A 115 -6.22 13.12 7.52
CA LEU A 115 -6.92 13.00 8.79
C LEU A 115 -6.55 14.20 9.67
N LYS A 116 -7.56 15.02 10.00
CA LYS A 116 -7.38 16.25 10.78
C LYS A 116 -7.55 16.01 12.27
N LYS A 117 -8.47 15.13 12.67
CA LYS A 117 -8.79 14.90 14.08
C LYS A 117 -9.48 13.56 14.30
N ILE A 118 -9.19 12.93 15.44
CA ILE A 118 -10.03 11.88 16.01
C ILE A 118 -10.52 12.36 17.38
N SER A 119 -11.82 12.36 17.59
CA SER A 119 -12.48 12.68 18.86
C SER A 119 -13.23 11.48 19.41
N PHE A 120 -13.18 11.26 20.72
CA PHE A 120 -13.78 10.08 21.34
C PHE A 120 -14.27 10.34 22.77
N ASN A 121 -15.11 9.45 23.29
CA ASN A 121 -15.36 9.32 24.73
C ASN A 121 -14.66 8.08 25.31
N GLY A 122 -14.56 7.97 26.63
CA GLY A 122 -13.85 6.85 27.24
C GLY A 122 -12.36 6.86 26.93
N GLN A 123 -11.82 5.68 26.63
CA GLN A 123 -10.40 5.47 26.31
C GLN A 123 -10.20 4.99 24.88
N LEU A 124 -9.14 5.48 24.24
CA LEU A 124 -8.73 5.11 22.90
C LEU A 124 -7.20 5.08 22.83
N THR A 125 -6.64 3.97 22.35
CA THR A 125 -5.20 3.74 22.26
C THR A 125 -4.82 3.21 20.88
N GLY A 126 -3.59 3.45 20.44
CA GLY A 126 -3.08 2.87 19.20
C GLY A 126 -2.77 1.39 19.38
N ALA A 127 -3.23 0.57 18.44
CA ALA A 127 -3.23 -0.88 18.55
C ALA A 127 -2.57 -1.58 17.36
N VAL A 128 -1.61 -0.93 16.68
CA VAL A 128 -0.88 -1.59 15.59
C VAL A 128 -0.21 -2.86 16.13
N PRO A 129 -0.43 -4.03 15.51
CA PRO A 129 0.13 -5.29 15.97
C PRO A 129 1.66 -5.27 16.08
N SER A 130 2.19 -5.94 17.11
CA SER A 130 3.63 -6.11 17.34
C SER A 130 4.22 -7.20 16.44
N ARG A 131 4.07 -7.02 15.12
CA ARG A 131 4.56 -7.92 14.07
C ARG A 131 5.72 -7.27 13.32
N LYS A 132 6.56 -8.08 12.66
CA LYS A 132 7.53 -7.56 11.68
C LYS A 132 6.79 -6.93 10.50
N ASN A 133 7.43 -5.96 9.85
CA ASN A 133 6.90 -5.33 8.66
C ASN A 133 7.36 -6.07 7.40
N LEU A 134 6.44 -6.36 6.50
CA LEU A 134 6.75 -6.80 5.13
C LEU A 134 6.47 -5.63 4.19
N VAL A 135 7.51 -5.14 3.52
CA VAL A 135 7.40 -3.98 2.63
C VAL A 135 7.06 -4.46 1.23
N PHE A 136 6.00 -3.91 0.63
CA PHE A 136 5.62 -4.15 -0.76
C PHE A 136 5.83 -2.90 -1.59
N ILE A 137 6.64 -3.03 -2.63
CA ILE A 137 6.98 -1.95 -3.57
C ILE A 137 6.37 -2.30 -4.91
N GLY A 138 5.53 -1.43 -5.48
CA GLY A 138 4.86 -1.79 -6.73
C GLY A 138 4.02 -0.71 -7.39
N ASP A 139 3.12 -1.16 -8.25
CA ASP A 139 2.23 -0.32 -9.03
C ASP A 139 0.76 -0.48 -8.61
N SER A 140 -0.17 -0.35 -9.54
CA SER A 140 -1.61 -0.49 -9.31
C SER A 140 -1.99 -1.89 -8.82
N ILE A 141 -1.23 -2.93 -9.17
CA ILE A 141 -1.51 -4.32 -8.76
C ILE A 141 -1.28 -4.50 -7.26
N ILE A 142 -0.14 -4.02 -6.73
CA ILE A 142 0.17 -4.02 -5.27
C ILE A 142 -0.84 -3.18 -4.49
N ASN A 143 -1.23 -2.02 -5.03
CA ASN A 143 -2.24 -1.15 -4.42
C ASN A 143 -3.64 -1.77 -4.38
N GLY A 144 -3.88 -2.87 -5.10
CA GLY A 144 -5.20 -3.48 -5.22
C GLY A 144 -6.18 -2.61 -6.00
N GLN A 145 -5.71 -1.94 -7.06
CA GLN A 145 -6.58 -1.10 -7.86
C GLN A 145 -7.47 -1.91 -8.82
N LYS A 146 -8.72 -1.46 -9.01
CA LYS A 146 -9.69 -2.01 -9.97
C LYS A 146 -9.94 -3.51 -9.82
N ILE A 147 -9.89 -4.03 -8.60
CA ILE A 147 -10.09 -5.46 -8.30
C ILE A 147 -11.53 -5.93 -8.60
N LEU A 148 -12.52 -5.04 -8.49
CA LEU A 148 -13.92 -5.37 -8.78
C LEU A 148 -14.24 -5.06 -10.26
N PRO A 149 -14.54 -6.08 -11.10
CA PRO A 149 -14.70 -5.90 -12.55
C PRO A 149 -15.91 -5.05 -12.95
N ASP A 150 -17.00 -5.11 -12.18
CA ASP A 150 -18.26 -4.41 -12.50
C ASP A 150 -18.41 -3.08 -11.75
N SER A 151 -17.31 -2.55 -11.21
CA SER A 151 -17.31 -1.26 -10.52
C SER A 151 -16.43 -0.26 -11.26
N PHE A 152 -17.01 0.90 -11.57
CA PHE A 152 -16.38 1.99 -12.33
C PHE A 152 -16.19 3.26 -11.49
N ASP A 153 -16.12 3.10 -10.17
CA ASP A 153 -15.88 4.17 -9.22
C ASP A 153 -14.78 3.79 -8.21
N THR A 154 -14.53 4.65 -7.22
CA THR A 154 -13.51 4.42 -6.19
C THR A 154 -13.71 3.14 -5.36
N SER A 155 -14.91 2.53 -5.37
CA SER A 155 -15.16 1.25 -4.69
C SER A 155 -14.45 0.07 -5.36
N ALA A 156 -14.08 0.20 -6.64
CA ALA A 156 -13.44 -0.85 -7.42
C ALA A 156 -12.06 -1.23 -6.88
N HIS A 157 -11.36 -0.30 -6.23
CA HIS A 157 -10.08 -0.58 -5.58
C HIS A 157 -10.32 -1.27 -4.24
N ARG A 158 -9.64 -2.40 -4.00
CA ARG A 158 -9.77 -3.23 -2.79
C ARG A 158 -8.39 -3.61 -2.24
N PRO A 159 -7.68 -2.66 -1.61
CA PRO A 159 -6.39 -2.95 -0.98
C PRO A 159 -6.43 -4.03 0.10
N ASP A 160 -7.60 -4.33 0.67
CA ASP A 160 -7.87 -5.43 1.61
C ASP A 160 -8.02 -6.80 0.90
N LYS A 161 -8.04 -6.81 -0.43
CA LYS A 161 -8.12 -8.03 -1.24
C LYS A 161 -6.90 -8.21 -2.14
N SER A 162 -5.90 -7.34 -2.04
CA SER A 162 -4.69 -7.47 -2.85
C SER A 162 -3.84 -8.66 -2.39
N TRP A 163 -3.08 -9.25 -3.30
CA TRP A 163 -2.20 -10.36 -2.96
C TRP A 163 -1.17 -9.98 -1.89
N ALA A 164 -0.74 -8.71 -1.88
CA ALA A 164 0.08 -8.16 -0.81
C ALA A 164 -0.63 -8.25 0.56
N TYR A 165 -1.92 -7.89 0.63
CA TYR A 165 -2.73 -8.04 1.85
C TYR A 165 -2.80 -9.50 2.29
N LEU A 166 -3.22 -10.36 1.37
CA LEU A 166 -3.48 -11.78 1.65
C LEU A 166 -2.20 -12.50 2.12
N LEU A 167 -1.05 -12.18 1.55
CA LEU A 167 0.24 -12.69 2.00
C LEU A 167 0.61 -12.19 3.39
N SER A 168 0.48 -10.89 3.65
CA SER A 168 0.78 -10.32 4.97
C SER A 168 -0.06 -10.95 6.08
N GLU A 169 -1.37 -11.09 5.88
CA GLU A 169 -2.25 -11.74 6.85
C GLU A 169 -1.88 -13.22 7.05
N LYS A 170 -1.57 -13.93 5.96
CA LYS A 170 -1.22 -15.36 6.02
C LYS A 170 0.13 -15.63 6.70
N LEU A 171 1.09 -14.73 6.56
CA LEU A 171 2.44 -14.81 7.15
C LEU A 171 2.54 -14.11 8.53
N ASP A 172 1.45 -13.55 9.04
CA ASP A 172 1.41 -12.78 10.29
C ASP A 172 2.39 -11.57 10.30
N TYR A 173 2.49 -10.86 9.17
CA TYR A 173 3.29 -9.64 9.02
C TYR A 173 2.42 -8.40 8.84
N ASN A 174 2.92 -7.26 9.33
CA ASN A 174 2.34 -5.97 9.01
C ASN A 174 2.58 -5.61 7.53
N ASN A 175 1.55 -5.13 6.85
CA ASN A 175 1.61 -4.79 5.43
C ASN A 175 2.03 -3.31 5.24
N LEU A 176 3.25 -3.06 4.75
CA LEU A 176 3.72 -1.72 4.43
C LEU A 176 3.80 -1.53 2.92
N ARG A 177 2.97 -0.66 2.35
CA ARG A 177 2.93 -0.43 0.89
C ARG A 177 3.61 0.86 0.46
N ILE A 178 4.38 0.74 -0.61
CA ILE A 178 5.01 1.80 -1.37
C ILE A 178 4.68 1.57 -2.84
N ALA A 179 3.51 2.05 -3.27
CA ALA A 179 3.05 1.80 -4.63
C ALA A 179 2.27 2.96 -5.24
N TYR A 180 2.48 3.20 -6.53
CA TYR A 180 1.81 4.23 -7.33
C TYR A 180 1.25 3.62 -8.62
N GLY A 181 -0.06 3.75 -8.82
CA GLY A 181 -0.74 3.20 -10.00
C GLY A 181 -0.17 3.76 -11.31
N GLY A 182 0.00 2.89 -12.31
CA GLY A 182 0.53 3.23 -13.64
C GLY A 182 2.01 3.61 -13.71
N THR A 183 2.68 3.78 -12.57
CA THR A 183 4.13 4.07 -12.54
C THR A 183 4.96 2.81 -12.74
N GLY A 184 6.26 3.00 -12.95
CA GLY A 184 7.19 1.92 -13.26
C GLY A 184 8.63 2.25 -12.89
N ILE A 185 9.54 1.47 -13.43
CA ILE A 185 10.98 1.59 -13.16
C ILE A 185 11.59 2.73 -13.98
N THR A 186 11.07 2.97 -15.18
CA THR A 186 11.57 3.93 -16.17
C THR A 186 10.71 5.19 -16.23
N GLN A 187 11.22 6.24 -16.88
CA GLN A 187 10.42 7.43 -17.20
C GLN A 187 9.42 7.18 -18.35
N ARG A 188 9.50 6.03 -19.04
CA ARG A 188 8.59 5.60 -20.11
C ARG A 188 7.41 4.78 -19.60
N ALA A 189 7.28 4.62 -18.28
CA ALA A 189 6.10 4.01 -17.68
C ALA A 189 4.82 4.77 -18.08
N ASN A 190 3.68 4.08 -18.08
CA ASN A 190 2.37 4.66 -18.43
C ASN A 190 2.07 5.98 -17.69
N ILE A 191 2.52 6.10 -16.43
CA ILE A 191 2.45 7.32 -15.63
C ILE A 191 3.85 7.66 -15.12
N TYR A 192 4.29 8.88 -15.43
CA TYR A 192 5.47 9.52 -14.89
C TYR A 192 5.20 11.03 -14.78
N PRO A 193 5.69 11.73 -13.74
CA PRO A 193 6.33 11.22 -12.51
C PRO A 193 5.35 10.52 -11.55
N PRO A 194 5.83 9.75 -10.55
CA PRO A 194 7.22 9.37 -10.24
C PRO A 194 7.74 8.08 -10.92
N THR A 195 9.06 7.85 -10.93
CA THR A 195 9.66 6.51 -11.09
C THR A 195 9.74 5.76 -9.77
N ALA A 196 10.05 4.46 -9.83
CA ALA A 196 10.29 3.63 -8.66
C ALA A 196 11.37 4.16 -7.72
N ILE A 197 12.49 4.68 -8.27
CA ILE A 197 13.55 5.27 -7.45
C ILE A 197 13.01 6.49 -6.69
N ASP A 198 12.20 7.32 -7.34
CA ASP A 198 11.65 8.51 -6.70
C ASP A 198 10.76 8.13 -5.50
N PHE A 199 9.87 7.16 -5.68
CA PHE A 199 8.88 6.84 -4.66
C PHE A 199 9.36 5.92 -3.53
N ILE A 200 10.48 5.20 -3.67
CA ILE A 200 11.07 4.48 -2.52
C ILE A 200 11.73 5.45 -1.54
N TRP A 201 12.16 6.62 -2.02
CA TRP A 201 12.77 7.67 -1.21
C TRP A 201 11.77 8.74 -0.78
N ASN A 202 10.70 8.97 -1.54
CA ASN A 202 9.76 10.06 -1.30
C ASN A 202 8.29 9.60 -1.33
N SER A 203 7.46 10.22 -0.48
CA SER A 203 6.01 10.03 -0.46
C SER A 203 5.25 10.98 -1.38
N ALA A 204 5.91 12.05 -1.79
CA ALA A 204 5.46 13.01 -2.79
C ALA A 204 6.67 13.84 -3.23
N LEU A 205 6.47 14.73 -4.21
CA LEU A 205 7.47 15.70 -4.61
C LEU A 205 7.96 16.50 -3.39
N ASN A 206 9.27 16.43 -3.12
CA ASN A 206 9.93 17.08 -1.98
C ASN A 206 9.44 16.64 -0.59
N VAL A 207 8.77 15.49 -0.47
CA VAL A 207 8.37 14.91 0.82
C VAL A 207 9.06 13.57 1.00
N SER A 208 10.09 13.55 1.85
CA SER A 208 10.83 12.33 2.19
C SER A 208 9.91 11.25 2.74
N ARG A 209 10.13 10.00 2.33
CA ARG A 209 9.38 8.85 2.81
C ARG A 209 10.00 8.31 4.10
N PRO A 210 9.29 8.41 5.25
CA PRO A 210 9.73 7.70 6.44
C PRO A 210 9.55 6.19 6.24
N ILE A 211 10.49 5.42 6.77
CA ILE A 211 10.33 3.99 7.03
C ILE A 211 10.46 3.84 8.54
N ASP A 212 9.44 3.30 9.17
CA ASP A 212 9.45 3.05 10.60
C ASP A 212 10.31 1.81 10.91
N TYR A 213 11.58 2.06 11.23
CA TYR A 213 12.52 1.03 11.68
C TYR A 213 12.39 0.69 13.16
N SER A 214 11.43 1.27 13.91
CA SER A 214 11.15 0.82 15.28
C SER A 214 10.61 -0.61 15.31
N ARG A 215 10.09 -1.09 14.17
CA ARG A 215 9.73 -2.48 13.93
C ARG A 215 10.70 -3.14 12.95
N PRO A 216 11.15 -4.38 13.22
CA PRO A 216 12.02 -5.07 12.29
C PRO A 216 11.31 -5.34 10.97
N LEU A 217 12.05 -5.23 9.86
CA LEU A 217 11.57 -5.63 8.55
C LEU A 217 11.79 -7.14 8.38
N ALA A 218 10.75 -7.86 7.97
CA ALA A 218 10.84 -9.27 7.58
C ALA A 218 11.47 -9.40 6.18
N GLY A 219 11.12 -8.49 5.27
CA GLY A 219 11.54 -8.51 3.88
C GLY A 219 11.02 -7.32 3.09
N VAL A 220 11.52 -7.19 1.86
CA VAL A 220 11.04 -6.25 0.85
C VAL A 220 10.66 -7.04 -0.40
N ILE A 221 9.40 -6.96 -0.81
CA ILE A 221 8.87 -7.57 -2.01
C ILE A 221 8.63 -6.48 -3.06
N VAL A 222 9.20 -6.64 -4.25
CA VAL A 222 9.07 -5.66 -5.35
C VAL A 222 8.36 -6.31 -6.53
N ASN A 223 7.29 -5.72 -7.02
CA ASN A 223 6.63 -6.13 -8.26
C ASN A 223 6.35 -4.89 -9.12
N LEU A 224 7.26 -4.65 -10.07
CA LEU A 224 7.32 -3.47 -10.94
C LEU A 224 7.81 -3.88 -12.32
N GLY A 225 7.45 -3.12 -13.34
CA GLY A 225 7.79 -3.38 -14.75
C GLY A 225 6.57 -3.49 -15.66
N THR A 226 5.38 -3.73 -15.08
CA THR A 226 4.12 -3.89 -15.81
C THR A 226 3.84 -2.73 -16.78
N ASN A 227 4.13 -1.50 -16.32
CA ASN A 227 3.82 -0.26 -17.03
C ASN A 227 4.93 0.23 -17.96
N ASP A 228 6.09 -0.42 -17.97
CA ASP A 228 7.31 0.07 -18.64
C ASP A 228 7.39 -0.30 -20.12
N ARG A 229 6.36 -0.93 -20.70
CA ARG A 229 6.34 -1.50 -22.06
C ARG A 229 6.82 -0.58 -23.20
N SER A 230 6.81 0.73 -22.98
CA SER A 230 7.23 1.73 -23.97
C SER A 230 8.73 2.04 -23.91
N ALA A 231 9.47 1.51 -22.94
CA ALA A 231 10.92 1.62 -22.84
C ALA A 231 11.63 0.67 -23.82
N SER A 232 12.89 0.96 -24.14
CA SER A 232 13.77 -0.02 -24.80
C SER A 232 14.32 -1.04 -23.79
N SER A 233 14.81 -2.18 -24.27
CA SER A 233 15.44 -3.18 -23.37
C SER A 233 16.69 -2.63 -22.67
N GLU A 234 17.44 -1.76 -23.33
CA GLU A 234 18.63 -1.09 -22.80
C GLU A 234 18.25 -0.09 -21.70
N GLU A 235 17.24 0.74 -21.97
CA GLU A 235 16.72 1.71 -21.00
C GLU A 235 16.17 1.00 -19.75
N PHE A 236 15.37 -0.04 -19.95
CA PHE A 236 14.83 -0.84 -18.85
C PHE A 236 15.94 -1.54 -18.07
N SER A 237 16.91 -2.17 -18.75
CA SER A 237 18.07 -2.79 -18.11
C SER A 237 18.86 -1.80 -17.27
N PHE A 238 19.12 -0.59 -17.79
CA PHE A 238 19.85 0.45 -17.06
C PHE A 238 19.08 0.89 -15.82
N SER A 239 17.78 1.16 -15.97
CA SER A 239 16.90 1.65 -14.89
C SER A 239 16.68 0.58 -13.82
N LEU A 240 16.51 -0.70 -14.23
CA LEU A 240 16.42 -1.84 -13.31
C LEU A 240 17.70 -1.95 -12.48
N LYS A 241 18.88 -1.92 -13.10
CA LYS A 241 20.16 -1.95 -12.37
C LYS A 241 20.29 -0.77 -11.40
N ALA A 242 19.81 0.42 -11.77
CA ALA A 242 19.79 1.57 -10.88
C ALA A 242 18.85 1.37 -9.69
N LEU A 243 17.64 0.86 -9.93
CA LEU A 243 16.68 0.52 -8.88
C LEU A 243 17.27 -0.52 -7.91
N LEU A 244 17.91 -1.58 -8.40
CA LEU A 244 18.53 -2.60 -7.54
C LEU A 244 19.62 -1.99 -6.62
N ARG A 245 20.39 -1.02 -7.10
CA ARG A 245 21.37 -0.31 -6.25
C ARG A 245 20.68 0.53 -5.17
N GLU A 246 19.62 1.25 -5.52
CA GLU A 246 18.88 2.07 -4.56
C GLU A 246 18.11 1.23 -3.54
N LEU A 247 17.57 0.07 -3.95
CA LEU A 247 16.97 -0.90 -3.04
C LEU A 247 18.00 -1.44 -2.04
N LYS A 248 19.19 -1.86 -2.52
CA LYS A 248 20.29 -2.28 -1.63
C LYS A 248 20.70 -1.17 -0.68
N LYS A 249 20.76 0.08 -1.13
CA LYS A 249 21.07 1.22 -0.26
C LYS A 249 19.99 1.45 0.79
N ARG A 250 18.72 1.46 0.39
CA ARG A 250 17.59 1.79 1.27
C ARG A 250 17.30 0.68 2.29
N PHE A 251 17.43 -0.57 1.89
CA PHE A 251 17.04 -1.76 2.66
C PHE A 251 18.22 -2.73 2.87
N HIS A 252 19.43 -2.19 3.09
CA HIS A 252 20.69 -2.96 3.11
C HIS A 252 20.74 -4.13 4.10
N GLU A 253 19.97 -4.08 5.20
CA GLU A 253 19.92 -5.15 6.21
C GLU A 253 18.76 -6.14 6.01
N THR A 254 17.96 -5.96 4.96
CA THR A 254 16.71 -6.70 4.75
C THR A 254 16.78 -7.53 3.49
N LYS A 255 16.20 -8.73 3.51
CA LYS A 255 16.07 -9.56 2.31
C LYS A 255 15.18 -8.87 1.29
N ILE A 256 15.66 -8.75 0.06
CA ILE A 256 14.94 -8.13 -1.05
C ILE A 256 14.60 -9.21 -2.07
N ILE A 257 13.32 -9.29 -2.41
CA ILE A 257 12.75 -10.26 -3.33
C ILE A 257 12.05 -9.47 -4.43
N VAL A 258 12.49 -9.64 -5.66
CA VAL A 258 11.85 -9.06 -6.85
C VAL A 258 11.02 -10.14 -7.50
N VAL A 259 9.75 -9.86 -7.75
CA VAL A 259 8.82 -10.71 -8.48
C VAL A 259 8.66 -10.12 -9.88
N GLU A 260 8.92 -10.91 -10.91
CA GLU A 260 8.72 -10.45 -12.29
C GLU A 260 7.28 -9.97 -12.53
N PRO A 261 7.06 -8.98 -13.42
CA PRO A 261 5.72 -8.53 -13.78
C PRO A 261 4.83 -9.69 -14.22
N PHE A 262 3.57 -9.70 -13.78
CA PHE A 262 2.63 -10.76 -14.15
C PHE A 262 2.31 -10.80 -15.64
N ASN A 263 2.39 -9.66 -16.33
CA ASN A 263 2.26 -9.58 -17.79
C ASN A 263 3.53 -9.98 -18.56
N GLY A 264 4.61 -10.39 -17.88
CA GLY A 264 5.86 -10.84 -18.48
C GLY A 264 6.71 -9.73 -19.11
N CYS A 265 6.38 -8.45 -18.89
CA CYS A 265 7.13 -7.32 -19.46
C CYS A 265 8.62 -7.39 -19.05
N PHE A 266 9.51 -7.30 -20.04
CA PHE A 266 10.97 -7.37 -19.88
C PHE A 266 11.53 -8.62 -19.18
N ARG A 267 10.83 -9.77 -19.23
CA ARG A 267 11.29 -11.03 -18.63
C ARG A 267 12.76 -11.37 -18.93
N ASP A 268 13.17 -11.28 -20.20
CA ASP A 268 14.55 -11.60 -20.59
C ASP A 268 15.57 -10.64 -19.99
N VAL A 269 15.19 -9.37 -19.81
CA VAL A 269 16.04 -8.37 -19.15
C VAL A 269 16.15 -8.64 -17.65
N PHE A 270 15.04 -8.97 -16.97
CA PHE A 270 15.08 -9.39 -15.56
C PHE A 270 16.04 -10.56 -15.38
N ARG A 271 15.81 -11.68 -16.07
CA ARG A 271 16.66 -12.87 -15.99
C ARG A 271 18.13 -12.57 -16.28
N LYS A 272 18.42 -11.75 -17.31
CA LYS A 272 19.79 -11.35 -17.64
C LYS A 272 20.44 -10.51 -16.54
N VAL A 273 19.73 -9.55 -15.95
CA VAL A 273 20.26 -8.69 -14.88
C VAL A 273 20.48 -9.49 -13.59
N PHE A 274 19.58 -10.41 -13.28
CA PHE A 274 19.62 -11.21 -12.05
C PHE A 274 20.55 -12.41 -12.09
N LYS A 275 21.00 -12.84 -13.29
CA LYS A 275 21.98 -13.93 -13.44
C LYS A 275 23.24 -13.73 -12.56
N ASP A 276 23.67 -12.48 -12.41
CA ASP A 276 24.88 -12.13 -11.65
C ASP A 276 24.56 -11.42 -10.30
N GLU A 277 23.28 -11.22 -9.96
CA GLU A 277 22.87 -10.56 -8.72
C GLU A 277 22.75 -11.58 -7.58
N LYS A 278 23.47 -11.35 -6.48
CA LYS A 278 23.58 -12.29 -5.36
C LYS A 278 22.86 -11.82 -4.10
N HIS A 279 22.55 -10.54 -3.98
CA HIS A 279 21.95 -9.96 -2.78
C HIS A 279 20.44 -9.81 -2.86
N ILE A 280 19.87 -9.87 -4.07
CA ILE A 280 18.45 -9.73 -4.32
C ILE A 280 17.96 -10.98 -5.05
N SER A 281 16.93 -11.63 -4.51
CA SER A 281 16.33 -12.81 -5.14
C SER A 281 15.34 -12.39 -6.23
N LEU A 282 15.30 -13.16 -7.32
CA LEU A 282 14.25 -13.07 -8.34
C LEU A 282 13.27 -14.24 -8.18
N ILE A 283 11.98 -13.94 -8.19
CA ILE A 283 10.92 -14.91 -8.44
C ILE A 283 10.46 -14.71 -9.89
N GLU A 284 10.79 -15.70 -10.72
CA GLU A 284 10.46 -15.68 -12.13
C GLU A 284 8.98 -15.97 -12.39
N ASN A 285 8.39 -15.25 -13.34
CA ASN A 285 7.06 -15.52 -13.84
C ASN A 285 7.09 -16.73 -14.77
N ASN A 286 6.72 -17.88 -14.23
CA ASN A 286 6.61 -19.16 -14.95
C ASN A 286 5.31 -19.27 -15.76
N HIS A 287 5.00 -18.24 -16.56
CA HIS A 287 3.78 -18.14 -17.38
C HIS A 287 2.48 -18.16 -16.56
N TRP A 288 2.47 -17.42 -15.45
CA TRP A 288 1.25 -17.25 -14.66
C TRP A 288 0.17 -16.54 -15.47
N ASN A 289 -1.03 -17.10 -15.44
CA ASN A 289 -2.21 -16.53 -16.09
C ASN A 289 -3.29 -16.29 -15.02
N PHE A 290 -3.09 -15.25 -14.22
CA PHE A 290 -4.04 -14.87 -13.17
C PHE A 290 -5.23 -14.13 -13.78
N GLU A 291 -6.40 -14.32 -13.20
CA GLU A 291 -7.63 -13.67 -13.66
C GLU A 291 -7.54 -12.14 -13.51
N ILE A 292 -7.92 -11.42 -14.56
CA ILE A 292 -7.96 -9.96 -14.60
C ILE A 292 -9.40 -9.45 -14.50
N SER A 293 -9.59 -8.32 -13.84
CA SER A 293 -10.88 -7.64 -13.68
C SER A 293 -11.16 -6.60 -14.77
N ASP A 294 -10.14 -6.23 -15.53
CA ASP A 294 -10.26 -5.31 -16.65
C ASP A 294 -9.63 -5.90 -17.91
N HIS A 295 -9.76 -5.21 -19.04
CA HIS A 295 -9.07 -5.59 -20.29
C HIS A 295 -7.57 -5.19 -20.28
N GLY A 296 -6.99 -5.00 -19.11
CA GLY A 296 -5.66 -4.47 -18.90
C GLY A 296 -4.77 -5.44 -18.14
N VAL A 297 -4.38 -5.03 -16.94
CA VAL A 297 -3.37 -5.71 -16.11
C VAL A 297 -3.84 -5.89 -14.67
N HIS A 298 -5.01 -5.37 -14.30
CA HIS A 298 -5.47 -5.40 -12.92
C HIS A 298 -6.08 -6.76 -12.63
N LEU A 299 -5.60 -7.39 -11.56
CA LEU A 299 -6.12 -8.68 -11.13
C LEU A 299 -7.50 -8.53 -10.51
N SER A 300 -8.41 -9.45 -10.83
CA SER A 300 -9.70 -9.58 -10.13
C SER A 300 -9.50 -10.10 -8.71
N VAL A 301 -10.57 -10.17 -7.91
CA VAL A 301 -10.51 -10.83 -6.58
C VAL A 301 -9.93 -12.24 -6.70
N THR A 302 -10.39 -13.02 -7.69
CA THR A 302 -9.89 -14.36 -7.97
C THR A 302 -8.42 -14.33 -8.36
N GLY A 303 -8.02 -13.40 -9.23
CA GLY A 303 -6.63 -13.25 -9.65
C GLY A 303 -5.68 -12.91 -8.51
N GLN A 304 -6.10 -12.02 -7.60
CA GLN A 304 -5.34 -11.67 -6.40
C GLN A 304 -5.16 -12.89 -5.48
N GLN A 305 -6.19 -13.73 -5.32
CA GLN A 305 -6.11 -14.97 -4.56
C GLN A 305 -5.19 -16.01 -5.22
N GLN A 306 -5.26 -16.15 -6.55
CA GLN A 306 -4.36 -17.02 -7.32
C GLN A 306 -2.90 -16.58 -7.18
N ALA A 307 -2.64 -15.27 -7.30
CA ALA A 307 -1.32 -14.69 -7.11
C ALA A 307 -0.80 -14.93 -5.69
N ALA A 308 -1.61 -14.66 -4.66
CA ALA A 308 -1.22 -14.90 -3.27
C ALA A 308 -0.91 -16.39 -3.02
N LYS A 309 -1.78 -17.31 -3.48
CA LYS A 309 -1.56 -18.75 -3.35
C LYS A 309 -0.27 -19.22 -4.02
N THR A 310 0.03 -18.67 -5.19
CA THR A 310 1.22 -19.03 -5.98
C THR A 310 2.50 -18.48 -5.35
N LEU A 311 2.47 -17.22 -4.91
CA LEU A 311 3.64 -16.52 -4.42
C LEU A 311 3.98 -16.84 -2.96
N LEU A 312 2.99 -17.23 -2.14
CA LEU A 312 3.18 -17.52 -0.72
C LEU A 312 4.36 -18.46 -0.43
N PRO A 313 4.39 -19.70 -0.97
CA PRO A 313 5.49 -20.62 -0.67
C PRO A 313 6.84 -20.12 -1.20
N LEU A 314 6.85 -19.42 -2.35
CA LEU A 314 8.07 -18.90 -2.96
C LEU A 314 8.67 -17.75 -2.14
N ILE A 315 7.81 -16.85 -1.65
CA ILE A 315 8.23 -15.73 -0.79
C ILE A 315 8.67 -16.27 0.57
N GLU A 316 7.92 -17.19 1.18
CA GLU A 316 8.29 -17.78 2.47
C GLU A 316 9.66 -18.47 2.42
N GLU A 317 9.94 -19.24 1.37
CA GLU A 317 11.26 -19.83 1.15
C GLU A 317 12.37 -18.77 1.11
N LYS A 318 12.20 -17.70 0.32
CA LYS A 318 13.21 -16.64 0.18
C LYS A 318 13.34 -15.76 1.43
N LEU A 319 12.29 -15.60 2.22
CA LEU A 319 12.36 -14.90 3.50
C LEU A 319 13.13 -15.72 4.55
N ASN A 320 13.14 -17.05 4.45
CA ASN A 320 13.79 -17.95 5.40
C ASN A 320 15.22 -18.37 5.00
N ALA A 321 15.58 -18.31 3.71
CA ALA A 321 16.91 -18.63 3.17
C ALA A 321 17.99 -17.59 3.51
#